data_AF-A0A7S2G6Z2-F1
#
_entry.id   AF-A0A7S2G6Z2-F1
#
_cell.length_a   1.000
_cell.length_b   1.000
_cell.length_c   1.000
_cell.angle_alpha   90.00
_cell.angle_beta   90.00
_cell.angle_gamma   90.00
#
_symmetry.space_group_name_H-M   'P 1'
#
loop_
_entity.id
_entity.type
_entity.pdbx_description
1 polymer ?
#
loop_
_entity_poly.entity_id
_entity_poly.type
_entity_poly.pdbx_seq_one_letter_code
_entity_poly.pdbx_strand_id
1 'polypeptide(L)'
;SCRSLEDKKPEWPTDRPVLFRERNGWCPYSERVWLALEVFNVAYDTVLIDNMGEGRPAYFSGSTPKMRWPDGRTQGESMDLVKAVDKAYNTEGVELYPEGVDVDGLVSEFSRCFPSRT
;
A
#
# COMPACT_ATOMS: atom_id res chain seq x y z
N SER A 1 6.33 -9.42 14.00
CA SER A 1 7.80 -9.59 14.09
C SER A 1 8.41 -8.85 12.91
N CYS A 2 8.99 -7.66 13.12
CA CYS A 2 9.60 -6.85 12.06
C CYS A 2 11.01 -7.39 11.74
N ARG A 3 11.24 -7.89 10.52
CA ARG A 3 12.58 -8.27 10.07
C ARG A 3 13.32 -7.05 9.52
N SER A 4 14.50 -6.78 10.11
CA SER A 4 15.50 -5.86 9.55
C SER A 4 16.20 -6.50 8.35
N LEU A 5 16.78 -5.64 7.52
CA LEU A 5 17.17 -5.88 6.14
C LEU A 5 18.40 -6.77 6.03
N GLU A 6 18.17 -8.05 5.75
CA GLU A 6 19.20 -8.95 5.24
C GLU A 6 19.39 -8.66 3.74
N ASP A 7 20.63 -8.56 3.25
CA ASP A 7 20.94 -8.39 1.82
C ASP A 7 20.38 -9.52 0.94
N LYS A 8 20.11 -10.67 1.57
CA LYS A 8 19.53 -11.83 0.92
C LYS A 8 18.01 -11.67 0.82
N LYS A 9 17.50 -11.78 -0.41
CA LYS A 9 16.07 -11.88 -0.69
C LYS A 9 15.46 -13.01 0.17
N PRO A 10 14.49 -12.73 1.05
CA PRO A 10 13.87 -13.77 1.85
C PRO A 10 12.95 -14.64 0.98
N GLU A 11 12.65 -15.83 1.47
CA GLU A 11 11.56 -16.64 0.94
C GLU A 11 10.24 -15.98 1.31
N TRP A 12 9.40 -15.73 0.30
CA TRP A 12 8.13 -15.05 0.50
C TRP A 12 7.04 -16.06 0.85
N PRO A 13 6.11 -15.71 1.77
CA PRO A 13 4.91 -16.50 1.97
C PRO A 13 4.12 -16.63 0.67
N THR A 14 3.49 -17.80 0.48
CA THR A 14 2.60 -18.10 -0.65
C THR A 14 1.13 -18.16 -0.22
N ASP A 15 0.86 -17.96 1.07
CA ASP A 15 -0.47 -18.01 1.71
C ASP A 15 -1.00 -16.62 2.08
N ARG A 16 -0.12 -15.61 2.13
CA ARG A 16 -0.48 -14.24 2.50
C ARG A 16 0.34 -13.18 1.77
N PRO A 17 -0.20 -11.95 1.59
CA PRO A 17 0.54 -10.88 0.96
C PRO A 17 1.71 -10.38 1.84
N VAL A 18 2.67 -9.73 1.19
CA VAL A 18 3.78 -9.01 1.82
C VAL A 18 3.70 -7.55 1.45
N LEU A 19 3.52 -6.67 2.43
CA LEU A 19 3.47 -5.22 2.26
C LEU A 19 4.86 -4.61 2.48
N PHE A 20 5.37 -3.94 1.46
CA PHE A 20 6.61 -3.15 1.52
C PHE A 20 6.24 -1.70 1.84
N ARG A 21 6.63 -1.24 3.04
CA ARG A 21 6.37 0.12 3.54
C ARG A 21 7.66 0.87 3.72
N GLU A 22 7.58 2.19 3.65
CA GLU A 22 8.69 3.04 4.06
C GLU A 22 9.01 2.80 5.55
N ARG A 23 10.30 2.71 5.89
CA ARG A 23 10.78 2.31 7.21
C ARG A 23 10.36 3.25 8.34
N ASN A 24 10.42 4.56 8.11
CA ASN A 24 10.12 5.57 9.12
C ASN A 24 8.61 5.78 9.33
N GLY A 25 7.77 5.15 8.50
CA GLY A 25 6.31 5.25 8.59
C GLY A 25 5.78 6.62 8.15
N TRP A 26 6.59 7.44 7.49
CA TRP A 26 6.19 8.81 7.12
C TRP A 26 5.38 8.88 5.82
N CYS A 27 5.27 7.77 5.10
CA CYS A 27 4.60 7.73 3.81
C CYS A 27 3.08 7.56 4.00
N PRO A 28 2.26 8.62 3.82
CA PRO A 28 0.80 8.50 3.97
C PRO A 28 0.18 7.52 2.97
N TYR A 29 0.83 7.33 1.81
CA TYR A 29 0.42 6.35 0.82
C TYR A 29 0.62 4.91 1.31
N SER A 30 1.70 4.65 2.06
CA SER A 30 1.92 3.33 2.68
C SER A 30 0.95 3.07 3.82
N GLU A 31 0.64 4.12 4.59
CA GLU A 31 -0.37 4.07 5.64
C GLU A 31 -1.75 3.70 5.11
N ARG A 32 -2.14 4.30 3.98
CA ARG A 32 -3.42 4.00 3.32
C ARG A 32 -3.59 2.51 3.01
N VAL A 33 -2.56 1.87 2.45
CA VAL A 33 -2.62 0.44 2.11
C VAL A 33 -2.60 -0.43 3.37
N TRP A 34 -1.83 -0.02 4.39
CA TRP A 34 -1.82 -0.69 5.68
C TRP A 34 -3.21 -0.72 6.31
N LEU A 35 -3.88 0.43 6.40
CA LEU A 35 -5.23 0.52 6.96
C LEU A 35 -6.24 -0.32 6.18
N ALA A 36 -6.12 -0.43 4.85
CA ALA A 36 -6.99 -1.29 4.06
C ALA A 36 -6.86 -2.78 4.44
N LEU A 37 -5.64 -3.25 4.70
CA LEU A 37 -5.41 -4.63 5.17
C LEU A 37 -5.94 -4.84 6.60
N GLU A 38 -5.77 -3.85 7.48
CA GLU A 38 -6.28 -3.88 8.86
C GLU A 38 -7.81 -3.91 8.92
N VAL A 39 -8.50 -3.09 8.12
CA VAL A 39 -9.97 -3.03 8.09
C VAL A 39 -10.59 -4.39 7.75
N PHE A 40 -9.98 -5.14 6.82
CA PHE A 40 -10.44 -6.48 6.44
C PHE A 40 -9.78 -7.60 7.24
N ASN A 41 -9.02 -7.27 8.29
CA ASN A 41 -8.32 -8.23 9.16
C ASN A 41 -7.51 -9.26 8.35
N VAL A 42 -6.84 -8.80 7.29
CA VAL A 42 -6.04 -9.66 6.41
C VAL A 42 -4.76 -10.05 7.16
N ALA A 43 -4.38 -11.32 7.13
CA ALA A 43 -3.04 -11.71 7.58
C ALA A 43 -2.02 -11.29 6.52
N TYR A 44 -0.95 -10.58 6.90
CA TYR A 44 0.11 -10.15 5.98
C TYR A 44 1.46 -10.02 6.69
N ASP A 45 2.55 -10.12 5.92
CA ASP A 45 3.89 -9.79 6.40
C ASP A 45 4.27 -8.36 6.00
N THR A 46 5.12 -7.70 6.78
CA THR A 46 5.62 -6.34 6.48
C THR A 46 7.13 -6.34 6.29
N VAL A 47 7.59 -5.66 5.24
CA VAL A 47 9.00 -5.35 5.00
C VAL A 47 9.19 -3.84 5.00
N LEU A 48 10.10 -3.36 5.84
CA LEU A 48 10.40 -1.93 5.99
C LEU A 48 11.57 -1.54 5.08
N ILE A 49 11.30 -0.70 4.10
CA ILE A 49 12.26 -0.22 3.11
C ILE A 49 12.78 1.15 3.52
N ASP A 50 14.10 1.26 3.62
CA ASP A 50 14.76 2.56 3.70
C ASP A 50 14.77 3.22 2.32
N ASN A 51 13.98 4.28 2.14
CA ASN A 51 13.93 5.03 0.89
C ASN A 51 14.90 6.23 0.85
N MET A 52 15.51 6.59 1.99
CA MET A 52 16.28 7.82 2.16
C MET A 52 17.78 7.55 2.39
N GLY A 53 18.16 6.33 2.71
CA GLY A 53 19.54 5.94 3.01
C GLY A 53 20.10 4.83 2.13
N GLU A 54 21.36 4.48 2.40
CA GLU A 54 22.10 3.39 1.74
C GLU A 54 21.59 1.99 2.16
N GLY A 55 20.76 1.91 3.20
CA GLY A 55 20.24 0.66 3.74
C GLY A 55 19.16 0.00 2.89
N ARG A 56 19.02 0.35 1.60
CA ARG A 56 17.98 -0.19 0.74
C ARG A 56 18.35 -1.59 0.24
N PRO A 57 17.50 -2.62 0.40
CA PRO A 57 17.85 -3.97 -0.01
C PRO A 57 18.03 -4.10 -1.52
N ALA A 58 19.09 -4.78 -1.96
CA ALA A 58 19.39 -4.97 -3.38
C ALA A 58 18.27 -5.68 -4.16
N TYR A 59 17.47 -6.53 -3.48
CA TYR A 59 16.34 -7.23 -4.09
C TYR A 59 15.09 -6.35 -4.29
N PHE A 60 15.06 -5.14 -3.74
CA PHE A 60 13.88 -4.26 -3.77
C PHE A 60 14.08 -3.08 -4.73
N SER A 61 13.32 -3.05 -5.81
CA SER A 61 13.30 -1.95 -6.80
C SER A 61 12.00 -1.13 -6.71
N GLY A 62 12.01 0.11 -7.21
CA GLY A 62 10.83 1.01 -7.25
C GLY A 62 10.51 1.74 -5.94
N SER A 63 9.32 2.30 -5.81
CA SER A 63 8.89 3.04 -4.60
C SER A 63 8.00 2.18 -3.68
N THR A 64 7.86 2.63 -2.44
CA THR A 64 6.79 2.19 -1.53
C THR A 64 5.61 3.17 -1.60
N PRO A 65 4.35 2.72 -1.37
CA PRO A 65 3.98 1.34 -1.06
C PRO A 65 4.09 0.41 -2.25
N LYS A 66 4.47 -0.82 -1.95
CA LYS A 66 4.43 -1.94 -2.89
C LYS A 66 3.92 -3.17 -2.15
N MET A 67 3.20 -4.04 -2.84
CA MET A 67 2.75 -5.30 -2.27
C MET A 67 3.14 -6.45 -3.17
N ARG A 68 3.52 -7.57 -2.56
CA ARG A 68 3.61 -8.88 -3.20
C ARG A 68 2.39 -9.70 -2.79
N TRP A 69 1.68 -10.23 -3.76
CA TRP A 69 0.52 -11.09 -3.55
C TRP A 69 0.93 -12.56 -3.36
N PRO A 70 0.05 -13.41 -2.80
CA PRO A 70 0.31 -14.85 -2.63
C PRO A 70 0.64 -15.58 -3.94
N ASP A 71 0.04 -15.15 -5.06
CA ASP A 71 0.31 -15.65 -6.42
C ASP A 71 1.69 -15.26 -6.97
N GLY A 72 2.43 -14.45 -6.21
CA GLY A 72 3.75 -13.97 -6.54
C GLY A 72 3.80 -12.75 -7.47
N ARG A 73 2.66 -12.16 -7.83
CA ARG A 73 2.64 -10.86 -8.53
C ARG A 73 3.04 -9.75 -7.56
N THR A 74 3.59 -8.68 -8.12
CA THR A 74 3.90 -7.44 -7.38
C THR A 74 3.12 -6.28 -7.95
N GLN A 75 2.62 -5.40 -7.09
CA GLN A 75 1.84 -4.24 -7.46
C GLN A 75 2.30 -3.01 -6.65
N GLY A 76 2.37 -1.87 -7.30
CA GLY A 76 2.62 -0.56 -6.68
C GLY A 76 1.38 0.32 -6.76
N GLU A 77 1.54 1.61 -6.46
CA GLU A 77 0.49 2.64 -6.41
C GLU A 77 -0.56 2.41 -5.32
N SER A 78 -0.60 3.34 -4.36
CA SER A 78 -1.41 3.16 -3.13
C SER A 78 -2.91 2.99 -3.40
N MET A 79 -3.49 3.72 -4.34
CA MET A 79 -4.92 3.61 -4.64
C MET A 79 -5.27 2.31 -5.37
N ASP A 80 -4.42 1.87 -6.30
CA ASP A 80 -4.61 0.59 -6.99
C ASP A 80 -4.48 -0.58 -6.03
N LEU A 81 -3.57 -0.47 -5.06
CA LEU A 81 -3.42 -1.45 -3.98
C LEU A 81 -4.67 -1.49 -3.09
N VAL A 82 -5.21 -0.35 -2.67
CA VAL A 82 -6.47 -0.31 -1.88
C VAL A 82 -7.61 -0.97 -2.63
N LYS A 83 -7.82 -0.62 -3.91
CA LYS A 83 -8.84 -1.24 -4.77
C LYS A 83 -8.66 -2.75 -4.90
N ALA A 84 -7.41 -3.20 -5.04
CA ALA A 84 -7.12 -4.61 -5.16
C ALA A 84 -7.33 -5.37 -3.83
N VAL A 85 -7.02 -4.74 -2.68
CA VAL A 85 -7.29 -5.29 -1.34
C VAL A 85 -8.80 -5.40 -1.11
N ASP A 86 -9.54 -4.33 -1.41
CA ASP A 86 -11.01 -4.31 -1.35
C ASP A 86 -11.61 -5.44 -2.18
N LYS A 87 -11.24 -5.53 -3.47
CA LYS A 87 -11.71 -6.60 -4.34
C LYS A 87 -11.35 -8.02 -3.86
N ALA A 88 -10.20 -8.19 -3.22
CA ALA A 88 -9.70 -9.51 -2.83
C ALA A 88 -10.26 -10.00 -1.48
N TYR A 89 -10.54 -9.09 -0.55
CA TYR A 89 -10.80 -9.45 0.86
C TYR A 89 -12.10 -8.86 1.44
N ASN A 90 -12.80 -7.99 0.72
CA ASN A 90 -14.09 -7.48 1.16
C ASN A 90 -15.14 -8.60 1.16
N THR A 91 -15.42 -9.13 2.35
CA THR A 91 -16.41 -10.20 2.59
C THR A 91 -17.63 -9.70 3.34
N GLU A 92 -17.53 -8.53 3.98
CA GLU A 92 -18.56 -7.97 4.87
C GLU A 92 -19.33 -6.79 4.26
N GLY A 93 -19.04 -6.43 3.00
CA GLY A 93 -19.74 -5.37 2.27
C GLY A 93 -19.32 -3.95 2.64
N VAL A 94 -18.21 -3.79 3.36
CA VAL A 94 -17.60 -2.48 3.61
C VAL A 94 -16.76 -2.09 2.40
N GLU A 95 -17.29 -1.24 1.53
CA GLU A 95 -16.56 -0.74 0.36
C GLU A 95 -15.54 0.33 0.78
N LEU A 96 -14.25 0.01 0.70
CA LEU A 96 -13.18 1.00 0.88
C LEU A 96 -13.09 1.95 -0.31
N TYR A 97 -13.60 1.52 -1.47
CA TYR A 97 -13.62 2.30 -2.69
C TYR A 97 -14.98 2.15 -3.39
N PRO A 98 -16.01 2.88 -2.94
CA PRO A 98 -17.35 2.71 -3.47
C PRO A 98 -17.42 3.07 -4.95
N GLU A 99 -18.05 2.20 -5.73
CA GLU A 99 -18.30 2.47 -7.15
C GLU A 99 -19.33 3.60 -7.32
N GLY A 100 -19.18 4.40 -8.38
CA GLY A 100 -20.12 5.47 -8.69
C GLY A 100 -19.89 6.80 -7.98
N VAL A 101 -18.85 6.91 -7.13
CA VAL A 101 -18.43 8.21 -6.57
C VAL A 101 -17.46 8.90 -7.54
N ASP A 102 -17.85 10.06 -8.07
CA ASP A 102 -16.99 10.91 -8.89
C ASP A 102 -16.02 11.71 -8.01
N VAL A 103 -14.94 11.05 -7.58
CA VAL A 103 -13.90 11.66 -6.74
C VAL A 103 -13.23 12.83 -7.47
N ASP A 104 -12.98 12.70 -8.78
CA ASP A 104 -12.31 13.75 -9.56
C ASP A 104 -13.20 14.99 -9.67
N GLY A 105 -14.51 14.80 -9.85
CA GLY A 105 -15.51 15.87 -9.77
C GLY A 105 -15.49 16.57 -8.41
N LEU A 106 -15.51 15.82 -7.30
CA LEU A 106 -15.47 16.38 -5.94
C LEU A 106 -14.17 17.16 -5.66
N VAL A 107 -13.02 16.65 -6.10
CA VAL A 107 -11.72 17.35 -5.96
C VAL A 107 -11.69 18.62 -6.80
N SER A 108 -12.28 18.58 -8.00
CA SER A 108 -12.39 19.75 -8.88
C SER A 108 -13.30 20.82 -8.27
N GLU A 109 -14.44 20.43 -7.71
CA GLU A 109 -15.34 21.34 -6.98
C GLU A 109 -14.66 21.96 -5.76
N PHE A 110 -13.96 21.15 -4.96
CA PHE A 110 -13.18 21.63 -3.82
C PHE A 110 -12.16 22.69 -4.27
N SER A 111 -11.40 22.40 -5.32
CA SER A 111 -10.38 23.31 -5.86
C SER A 111 -10.99 24.60 -6.40
N ARG A 112 -12.22 24.55 -6.93
CA ARG A 112 -12.97 25.73 -7.37
C ARG A 112 -13.40 26.60 -6.19
N CYS A 113 -13.87 25.99 -5.10
CA CYS A 113 -14.31 26.68 -3.89
C CYS A 113 -13.14 27.25 -3.08
N PHE A 114 -12.00 26.55 -3.06
CA PHE A 114 -10.78 26.92 -2.34
C PHE A 114 -9.60 27.04 -3.31
N PRO A 115 -9.60 28.05 -4.19
CA PRO A 115 -8.52 28.23 -5.14
C PRO A 115 -7.21 28.50 -4.37
N SER A 116 -6.15 27.79 -4.75
CA SER A 116 -4.81 28.05 -4.23
C SER A 116 -4.46 29.51 -4.45
N ARG A 117 -4.00 30.20 -3.40
CA ARG A 117 -3.34 31.50 -3.54
C ARG A 117 -1.95 31.25 -4.11
N THR A 118 -1.83 31.27 -5.43
CA THR A 118 -0.55 31.55 -6.11
C THR A 118 -0.09 32.97 -5.86
#